data_AF-G8QMP9-F1
#
_entry.id   AF-G8QMP9-F1
#
_cell.length_a   1.000
_cell.length_b   1.000
_cell.length_c   1.000
_cell.angle_alpha   90.00
_cell.angle_beta   90.00
_cell.angle_gamma   90.00
#
_symmetry.space_group_name_H-M   'P 1'
#
loop_
_entity.id
_entity.type
_entity.pdbx_description
1 polymer ?
#
loop_
_entity_poly.entity_id
_entity_poly.type
_entity_poly.pdbx_seq_one_letter_code
_entity_poly.pdbx_strand_id
1 'polypeptide(L)'
;MTVSKFTQPDMTTMDPAAYKAALDAAINAMSRMGAGFAPRAADTPDMTVTVDPGALFNRSTGGFTTAAGQVTAAIATPGAGTSKIVRVYVTEAGVVGKVEGAASASPVAPAYPTGVFPVCQVTVADTTTAITNAMITDERAFNTGYGVPRNAFLVTASSTFACPNGAKFLRITAAGGGGGGGGGYSAAADATKYGGGGGGGAGSVISRMFTPENLAIVIGAGGAGGANASAAATNDAVAGSAGGTTTITGAYSGSAISCAGGGGGGRAVSTPANGAAGTAGAAGTGVAGTAGVAGTSISGGNGGGTGTSATLSAGGKGAAWATTGRIGSPGSRGSGGGGGSGFQAGGLGGGNGGDGFVLIEVF
;
A
#
# COMPACT_ATOMS: atom_id res chain seq x y z
N MET A 1 -4.77 -37.43 14.84
CA MET A 1 -6.18 -37.01 14.67
C MET A 1 -6.57 -37.29 13.24
N THR A 2 -7.58 -38.13 13.01
CA THR A 2 -8.15 -38.35 11.67
C THR A 2 -8.95 -37.11 11.26
N VAL A 3 -8.71 -36.60 10.05
CA VAL A 3 -9.47 -35.47 9.51
C VAL A 3 -10.68 -36.03 8.78
N SER A 4 -11.88 -35.69 9.21
CA SER A 4 -13.10 -36.01 8.46
C SER A 4 -13.03 -35.34 7.08
N LYS A 5 -13.39 -36.07 6.03
CA LYS A 5 -13.45 -35.50 4.67
C LYS A 5 -14.48 -34.37 4.65
N PHE A 6 -14.06 -33.17 4.25
CA PHE A 6 -15.00 -32.09 3.99
C PHE A 6 -15.93 -32.49 2.84
N THR A 7 -17.23 -32.50 3.12
CA THR A 7 -18.29 -32.71 2.12
C THR A 7 -19.19 -31.50 2.22
N GLN A 8 -19.30 -30.72 1.14
CA GLN A 8 -20.17 -29.54 1.11
C GLN A 8 -21.62 -29.99 1.33
N PRO A 9 -22.30 -29.54 2.39
CA PRO A 9 -23.70 -29.89 2.61
C PRO A 9 -24.59 -29.29 1.51
N ASP A 10 -25.42 -30.11 0.88
CA ASP A 10 -26.36 -29.69 -0.16
C ASP A 10 -27.75 -30.31 0.09
N MET A 11 -28.70 -29.49 0.55
CA MET A 11 -30.06 -29.92 0.86
C MET A 11 -30.91 -30.25 -0.38
N THR A 12 -30.44 -29.91 -1.59
CA THR A 12 -31.19 -30.14 -2.84
C THR A 12 -30.91 -31.50 -3.46
N THR A 13 -29.75 -32.10 -3.15
CA THR A 13 -29.29 -33.35 -3.76
C THR A 13 -29.06 -34.47 -2.75
N MET A 14 -28.93 -34.16 -1.46
CA MET A 14 -28.74 -35.15 -0.39
C MET A 14 -30.07 -35.47 0.31
N ASP A 15 -30.23 -36.71 0.74
CA ASP A 15 -31.29 -37.05 1.69
C ASP A 15 -31.01 -36.42 3.08
N PRO A 16 -32.02 -36.31 3.97
CA PRO A 16 -31.85 -35.67 5.27
C PRO A 16 -30.76 -36.28 6.17
N ALA A 17 -30.54 -37.59 6.11
CA ALA A 17 -29.52 -38.26 6.92
C ALA A 17 -28.11 -37.95 6.41
N ALA A 18 -27.93 -37.99 5.08
CA ALA A 18 -26.69 -37.63 4.40
C ALA A 18 -26.35 -36.13 4.59
N TYR A 19 -27.34 -35.24 4.50
CA TYR A 19 -27.16 -33.80 4.73
C TYR A 19 -26.71 -33.51 6.17
N LYS A 20 -27.33 -34.16 7.16
CA LYS A 20 -26.92 -34.03 8.57
C LYS A 20 -25.48 -34.51 8.79
N ALA A 21 -25.13 -35.67 8.25
CA ALA A 21 -23.77 -36.19 8.33
C ALA A 21 -22.74 -35.26 7.64
N ALA A 22 -23.11 -34.64 6.51
CA ALA A 22 -22.27 -33.67 5.82
C ALA A 22 -22.09 -32.37 6.63
N LEU A 23 -23.16 -31.88 7.29
CA LEU A 23 -23.05 -30.74 8.22
C LEU A 23 -22.12 -31.05 9.39
N ASP A 24 -22.27 -32.21 10.04
CA ASP A 24 -21.41 -32.62 11.16
C ASP A 24 -19.94 -32.74 10.71
N ALA A 25 -19.70 -33.30 9.52
CA ALA A 25 -18.36 -33.39 8.94
C ALA A 25 -17.78 -31.99 8.60
N ALA A 26 -18.58 -31.10 8.01
CA ALA A 26 -18.18 -29.74 7.67
C ALA A 26 -17.88 -28.92 8.94
N ILE A 27 -18.72 -29.00 9.96
CA ILE A 27 -18.51 -28.35 11.27
C ILE A 27 -17.25 -28.90 11.93
N ASN A 28 -17.02 -30.21 11.91
CA ASN A 28 -15.79 -30.80 12.46
C ASN A 28 -14.53 -30.37 11.69
N ALA A 29 -14.61 -30.26 10.35
CA ALA A 29 -13.52 -29.72 9.55
C ALA A 29 -13.24 -28.24 9.86
N MET A 30 -14.28 -27.43 10.01
CA MET A 30 -14.18 -25.99 10.28
C MET A 30 -13.88 -25.66 11.75
N SER A 31 -14.26 -26.50 12.71
CA SER A 31 -14.05 -26.27 14.14
C SER A 31 -12.57 -26.18 14.47
N ARG A 32 -11.70 -26.88 13.73
CA ARG A 32 -10.24 -26.74 13.88
C ARG A 32 -9.74 -25.32 13.59
N MET A 33 -10.41 -24.61 12.69
CA MET A 33 -10.08 -23.22 12.36
C MET A 33 -10.83 -22.24 13.26
N GLY A 34 -12.15 -22.40 13.46
CA GLY A 34 -12.97 -21.42 14.21
C GLY A 34 -12.96 -21.60 15.73
N ALA A 35 -12.83 -22.83 16.23
CA ALA A 35 -12.84 -23.14 17.66
C ALA A 35 -11.43 -23.19 18.27
N GLY A 36 -10.38 -23.10 17.45
CA GLY A 36 -9.00 -23.08 17.95
C GLY A 36 -8.81 -21.94 18.96
N PHE A 37 -8.40 -22.31 20.19
CA PHE A 37 -8.23 -21.37 21.31
C PHE A 37 -9.48 -20.59 21.70
N ALA A 38 -10.68 -21.14 21.48
CA ALA A 38 -11.91 -20.47 21.89
C ALA A 38 -11.92 -20.23 23.41
N PRO A 39 -12.13 -18.98 23.87
CA PRO A 39 -12.24 -18.68 25.28
C PRO A 39 -13.65 -18.97 25.79
N ARG A 40 -13.75 -19.54 26.99
CA ARG A 40 -15.01 -19.74 27.72
C ARG A 40 -14.78 -19.67 29.23
N ALA A 41 -15.82 -19.32 29.98
CA ALA A 41 -15.80 -19.46 31.43
C ALA A 41 -15.50 -20.92 31.82
N ALA A 42 -14.69 -21.12 32.85
CA ALA A 42 -14.48 -22.45 33.41
C ALA A 42 -15.66 -22.85 34.31
N ASP A 43 -16.05 -24.12 34.28
CA ASP A 43 -17.15 -24.62 35.14
C ASP A 43 -16.73 -24.71 36.61
N THR A 44 -15.43 -24.91 36.88
CA THR A 44 -14.80 -24.87 38.22
C THR A 44 -13.27 -24.81 38.01
N PRO A 45 -12.49 -23.88 38.58
CA PRO A 45 -12.85 -22.80 39.50
C PRO A 45 -13.44 -21.56 38.82
N ASP A 46 -14.33 -20.89 39.56
CA ASP A 46 -15.19 -19.81 39.07
C ASP A 46 -14.45 -18.55 38.60
N MET A 47 -13.21 -18.30 39.01
CA MET A 47 -12.45 -17.11 38.60
C MET A 47 -11.39 -17.42 37.53
N THR A 48 -11.69 -18.33 36.61
CA THR A 48 -10.75 -18.73 35.53
C THR A 48 -11.41 -18.73 34.15
N VAL A 49 -10.58 -18.61 33.11
CA VAL A 49 -10.99 -18.78 31.70
C VAL A 49 -10.39 -20.08 31.19
N THR A 50 -11.23 -20.92 30.58
CA THR A 50 -10.80 -22.07 29.79
C THR A 50 -10.54 -21.61 28.36
N VAL A 51 -9.41 -22.00 27.81
CA VAL A 51 -9.05 -21.82 26.41
C VAL A 51 -9.03 -23.21 25.77
N ASP A 52 -9.90 -23.42 24.79
CA ASP A 52 -10.04 -24.71 24.11
C ASP A 52 -8.77 -25.09 23.32
N PRO A 53 -8.57 -26.38 23.00
CA PRO A 53 -7.43 -26.81 22.19
C PRO A 53 -7.32 -26.04 20.86
N GLY A 54 -6.09 -25.84 20.38
CA GLY A 54 -5.84 -25.12 19.14
C GLY A 54 -4.51 -25.46 18.50
N ALA A 55 -4.23 -24.90 17.33
CA ALA A 55 -2.95 -25.03 16.65
C ALA A 55 -2.41 -23.65 16.28
N LEU A 56 -1.13 -23.44 16.53
CA LEU A 56 -0.41 -22.21 16.17
C LEU A 56 0.68 -22.56 15.18
N PHE A 57 0.92 -21.68 14.20
CA PHE A 57 2.13 -21.77 13.42
C PHE A 57 3.29 -21.20 14.26
N ASN A 58 4.18 -22.06 14.70
CA ASN A 58 5.36 -21.68 15.44
C ASN A 58 6.45 -21.27 14.44
N ARG A 59 6.71 -19.96 14.40
CA ARG A 59 7.69 -19.37 13.47
C ARG A 59 9.12 -19.82 13.73
N SER A 60 9.46 -20.12 14.99
CA SER A 60 10.81 -20.57 15.36
C SER A 60 11.14 -21.97 14.84
N THR A 61 10.14 -22.85 14.73
CA THR A 61 10.30 -24.23 14.24
C THR A 61 9.82 -24.41 12.79
N GLY A 62 9.17 -23.40 12.20
CA GLY A 62 8.63 -23.46 10.85
C GLY A 62 7.46 -24.44 10.68
N GLY A 63 6.80 -24.84 11.78
CA GLY A 63 5.76 -25.86 11.79
C GLY A 63 4.55 -25.49 12.65
N PHE A 64 3.52 -26.34 12.63
CA PHE A 64 2.37 -26.18 13.50
C PHE A 64 2.62 -26.83 14.86
N THR A 65 2.42 -26.08 15.94
CA THR A 65 2.37 -26.57 17.32
C THR A 65 0.91 -26.68 17.73
N THR A 66 0.46 -27.88 18.06
CA THR A 66 -0.85 -28.11 18.68
C THR A 66 -0.74 -27.90 20.18
N ALA A 67 -1.63 -27.12 20.75
CA ALA A 67 -1.76 -26.93 22.18
C ALA A 67 -3.05 -27.58 22.68
N ALA A 68 -2.94 -28.33 23.77
CA ALA A 68 -4.10 -28.85 24.49
C ALA A 68 -4.86 -27.70 25.15
N GLY A 69 -6.15 -27.95 25.44
CA GLY A 69 -6.97 -27.01 26.19
C GLY A 69 -6.37 -26.75 27.57
N GLN A 70 -6.43 -25.50 28.01
CA GLN A 70 -5.77 -25.02 29.21
C GLN A 70 -6.68 -24.06 29.97
N VAL A 71 -6.47 -23.95 31.28
CA VAL A 71 -7.20 -23.03 32.15
C VAL A 71 -6.21 -21.98 32.66
N THR A 72 -6.59 -20.71 32.62
CA THR A 72 -5.76 -19.63 33.19
C THR A 72 -5.60 -19.80 34.69
N ALA A 73 -4.52 -19.25 35.27
CA ALA A 73 -4.47 -19.04 36.72
C ALA A 73 -5.64 -18.14 37.20
N ALA A 74 -6.11 -18.37 38.43
CA ALA A 74 -7.24 -17.64 39.03
C ALA A 74 -7.04 -16.11 38.95
N ILE A 75 -8.04 -15.41 38.41
CA ILE A 75 -8.08 -13.96 38.28
C ILE A 75 -8.51 -13.35 39.61
N ALA A 76 -7.65 -12.51 40.18
CA ALA A 76 -7.96 -11.85 41.44
C ALA A 76 -9.12 -10.85 41.26
N THR A 77 -9.97 -10.69 42.26
CA THR A 77 -10.92 -9.58 42.27
C THR A 77 -10.20 -8.25 42.51
N PRO A 78 -10.68 -7.14 41.93
CA PRO A 78 -10.18 -5.81 42.27
C PRO A 78 -10.72 -5.35 43.63
N GLY A 79 -10.15 -4.27 44.18
CA GLY A 79 -10.61 -3.69 45.44
C GLY A 79 -12.00 -3.04 45.32
N ALA A 80 -12.66 -2.80 46.46
CA ALA A 80 -14.01 -2.25 46.51
C ALA A 80 -14.17 -0.95 45.69
N GLY A 81 -15.28 -0.84 44.96
CA GLY A 81 -15.64 0.29 44.11
C GLY A 81 -14.87 0.39 42.78
N THR A 82 -14.11 -0.64 42.40
CA THR A 82 -13.30 -0.62 41.18
C THR A 82 -13.52 -1.84 40.30
N SER A 83 -13.11 -1.73 39.03
CA SER A 83 -13.08 -2.85 38.08
C SER A 83 -11.71 -2.92 37.42
N LYS A 84 -11.41 -4.03 36.75
CA LYS A 84 -10.21 -4.16 35.90
C LYS A 84 -10.50 -4.96 34.65
N ILE A 85 -9.67 -4.77 33.63
CA ILE A 85 -9.66 -5.59 32.43
C ILE A 85 -8.45 -6.52 32.48
N VAL A 86 -8.68 -7.81 32.28
CA VAL A 86 -7.64 -8.84 32.20
C VAL A 86 -7.58 -9.34 30.76
N ARG A 87 -6.39 -9.44 30.18
CA ARG A 87 -6.19 -10.00 28.84
C ARG A 87 -5.57 -11.40 28.92
N VAL A 88 -6.19 -12.34 28.23
CA VAL A 88 -5.73 -13.73 28.09
C VAL A 88 -5.06 -13.89 26.73
N TYR A 89 -3.94 -14.60 26.71
CA TYR A 89 -3.14 -14.83 25.51
C TYR A 89 -2.59 -16.24 25.48
N VAL A 90 -2.08 -16.66 24.32
CA VAL A 90 -1.32 -17.91 24.15
C VAL A 90 0.07 -17.57 23.62
N THR A 91 1.12 -18.14 24.21
CA THR A 91 2.51 -17.95 23.73
C THR A 91 2.78 -18.70 22.43
N GLU A 92 3.89 -18.45 21.75
CA GLU A 92 4.31 -19.24 20.57
C GLU A 92 4.52 -20.73 20.88
N ALA A 93 4.78 -21.08 22.14
CA ALA A 93 4.88 -22.46 22.62
C ALA A 93 3.51 -23.10 22.92
N GLY A 94 2.41 -22.36 22.74
CA GLY A 94 1.06 -22.86 22.99
C GLY A 94 0.64 -22.84 24.47
N VAL A 95 1.30 -22.05 25.32
CA VAL A 95 0.97 -21.95 26.76
C VAL A 95 0.03 -20.77 27.00
N VAL A 96 -1.06 -20.99 27.74
CA VAL A 96 -2.02 -19.94 28.11
C VAL A 96 -1.44 -19.06 29.23
N GLY A 97 -1.53 -17.75 29.06
CA GLY A 97 -1.15 -16.75 30.05
C GLY A 97 -2.18 -15.63 30.17
N LYS A 98 -1.96 -14.74 31.13
CA LYS A 98 -2.80 -13.54 31.32
C LYS A 98 -1.96 -12.35 31.78
N VAL A 99 -2.47 -11.15 31.50
CA VAL A 99 -1.98 -9.88 32.04
C VAL A 99 -3.15 -9.14 32.69
N GLU A 100 -3.00 -8.78 33.96
CA GLU A 100 -4.04 -8.06 34.70
C GLU A 100 -3.81 -6.56 34.59
N GLY A 101 -4.86 -5.82 34.20
CA GLY A 101 -4.85 -4.36 34.21
C GLY A 101 -4.96 -3.78 35.62
N ALA A 102 -4.65 -2.49 35.74
CA ALA A 102 -4.82 -1.77 36.99
C ALA A 102 -6.32 -1.61 37.34
N ALA A 103 -6.65 -1.78 38.62
CA ALA A 103 -8.01 -1.56 39.12
C ALA A 103 -8.35 -0.06 39.11
N SER A 104 -9.49 0.30 38.54
CA SER A 104 -9.96 1.69 38.39
C SER A 104 -11.49 1.75 38.26
N ALA A 105 -12.08 2.91 38.53
CA ALA A 105 -13.48 3.19 38.18
C ALA A 105 -13.71 3.26 36.66
N SER A 106 -12.63 3.48 35.90
CA SER A 106 -12.62 3.45 34.43
C SER A 106 -11.40 2.62 33.98
N PRO A 107 -11.53 1.29 33.92
CA PRO A 107 -10.41 0.41 33.63
C PRO A 107 -9.95 0.56 32.17
N VAL A 108 -8.65 0.45 31.96
CA VAL A 108 -8.01 0.41 30.63
C VAL A 108 -7.38 -0.96 30.44
N ALA A 109 -7.60 -1.57 29.27
CA ALA A 109 -7.01 -2.86 28.95
C ALA A 109 -5.48 -2.76 28.90
N PRO A 110 -4.73 -3.63 29.60
CA PRO A 110 -3.27 -3.64 29.52
C PRO A 110 -2.80 -4.02 28.11
N ALA A 111 -1.59 -3.63 27.72
CA ALA A 111 -1.00 -4.12 26.48
C ALA A 111 -0.70 -5.63 26.58
N TYR A 112 -0.82 -6.35 25.47
CA TYR A 112 -0.33 -7.73 25.39
C TYR A 112 1.20 -7.76 25.48
N PRO A 113 1.80 -8.76 26.16
CA PRO A 113 3.23 -9.01 26.06
C PRO A 113 3.67 -9.23 24.59
N THR A 114 4.91 -8.93 24.26
CA THR A 114 5.46 -9.21 22.93
C THR A 114 5.51 -10.72 22.66
N GLY A 115 5.20 -11.14 21.43
CA GLY A 115 5.34 -12.55 21.01
C GLY A 115 4.23 -13.47 21.51
N VAL A 116 3.04 -12.94 21.78
CA VAL A 116 1.87 -13.73 22.17
C VAL A 116 0.71 -13.52 21.18
N PHE A 117 -0.19 -14.49 21.13
CA PHE A 117 -1.43 -14.44 20.37
C PHE A 117 -2.58 -13.99 21.29
N PRO A 118 -3.25 -12.86 20.98
CA PRO A 118 -4.46 -12.43 21.68
C PRO A 118 -5.54 -13.52 21.65
N VAL A 119 -6.17 -13.77 22.80
CA VAL A 119 -7.34 -14.66 22.88
C VAL A 119 -8.59 -13.88 23.26
N CYS A 120 -8.61 -13.28 24.44
CA CYS A 120 -9.76 -12.52 24.92
C CYS A 120 -9.37 -11.48 25.95
N GLN A 121 -10.31 -10.61 26.25
CA GLN A 121 -10.31 -9.82 27.48
C GLN A 121 -11.49 -10.19 28.37
N VAL A 122 -11.31 -10.01 29.67
CA VAL A 122 -12.32 -10.25 30.71
C VAL A 122 -12.45 -8.99 31.55
N THR A 123 -13.66 -8.45 31.67
CA THR A 123 -13.94 -7.34 32.60
C THR A 123 -14.36 -7.93 33.94
N VAL A 124 -13.67 -7.55 35.02
CA VAL A 124 -13.90 -8.07 36.37
C VAL A 124 -14.22 -6.91 37.32
N ALA A 125 -15.39 -6.95 37.96
CA ALA A 125 -15.80 -6.02 39.01
C ALA A 125 -15.42 -6.52 40.41
N ASP A 126 -15.40 -5.64 41.41
CA ASP A 126 -15.08 -5.94 42.81
C ASP A 126 -15.98 -7.00 43.47
N THR A 127 -17.24 -7.11 43.03
CA THR A 127 -18.20 -8.12 43.50
C THR A 127 -18.18 -9.42 42.69
N THR A 128 -17.24 -9.58 41.76
CA THR A 128 -17.22 -10.76 40.86
C THR A 128 -16.72 -11.97 41.62
N THR A 129 -17.57 -12.98 41.81
CA THR A 129 -17.17 -14.28 42.39
C THR A 129 -16.98 -15.36 41.33
N ALA A 130 -17.49 -15.13 40.11
CA ALA A 130 -17.37 -16.03 38.98
C ALA A 130 -17.26 -15.25 37.66
N ILE A 131 -16.39 -15.70 36.77
CA ILE A 131 -16.32 -15.28 35.38
C ILE A 131 -17.39 -16.03 34.62
N THR A 132 -18.25 -15.28 33.93
CA THR A 132 -19.27 -15.84 33.04
C THR A 132 -18.90 -15.55 31.58
N ASN A 133 -19.49 -16.28 30.63
CA ASN A 133 -19.25 -16.04 29.20
C ASN A 133 -19.63 -14.61 28.77
N ALA A 134 -20.58 -13.96 29.47
CA ALA A 134 -20.95 -12.57 29.20
C ALA A 134 -19.85 -11.56 29.55
N MET A 135 -18.89 -11.93 30.40
CA MET A 135 -17.77 -11.08 30.82
C MET A 135 -16.56 -11.20 29.88
N ILE A 136 -16.58 -12.19 28.98
CA ILE A 136 -15.50 -12.50 28.04
C ILE A 136 -15.79 -11.81 26.70
N THR A 137 -14.89 -10.96 26.26
CA THR A 137 -14.87 -10.45 24.89
C THR A 137 -13.76 -11.16 24.14
N ASP A 138 -14.14 -11.94 23.13
CA ASP A 138 -13.19 -12.61 22.24
C ASP A 138 -12.39 -11.57 21.44
N GLU A 139 -11.06 -11.60 21.57
CA GLU A 139 -10.11 -10.72 20.87
C GLU A 139 -9.28 -11.52 19.85
N ARG A 140 -9.65 -12.77 19.54
CA ARG A 140 -9.02 -13.56 18.49
C ARG A 140 -9.29 -12.87 17.15
N ALA A 141 -8.31 -12.10 16.70
CA ALA A 141 -8.22 -11.75 15.29
C ALA A 141 -7.79 -13.02 14.55
N PHE A 142 -8.73 -13.71 13.91
CA PHE A 142 -8.45 -14.66 12.83
C PHE A 142 -7.92 -13.90 11.62
N ASN A 143 -6.78 -13.24 11.81
CA ASN A 143 -5.96 -12.76 10.74
C ASN A 143 -5.28 -14.00 10.18
N THR A 144 -6.06 -14.78 9.42
CA THR A 144 -5.62 -15.98 8.74
C THR A 144 -4.29 -15.63 8.06
N GLY A 145 -3.24 -16.34 8.44
CA GLY A 145 -1.84 -16.00 8.18
C GLY A 145 -1.39 -15.95 6.71
N TYR A 146 -2.27 -15.62 5.77
CA TYR A 146 -1.98 -15.18 4.42
C TYR A 146 -2.17 -13.67 4.20
N GLY A 147 -2.68 -12.96 5.21
CA GLY A 147 -2.80 -11.52 5.21
C GLY A 147 -2.37 -10.95 6.55
N VAL A 148 -1.11 -11.11 6.96
CA VAL A 148 -0.52 -10.09 7.84
C VAL A 148 -0.91 -8.77 7.16
N PRO A 149 -1.68 -7.86 7.79
CA PRO A 149 -1.93 -6.57 7.23
C PRO A 149 -0.54 -6.02 7.03
N ARG A 150 -0.10 -6.04 5.77
CA ARG A 150 1.15 -5.41 5.41
C ARG A 150 0.87 -3.99 5.79
N ASN A 151 1.53 -3.54 6.84
CA ASN A 151 1.49 -2.13 7.18
C ASN A 151 2.17 -1.47 5.99
N ALA A 152 1.32 -1.03 5.06
CA ALA A 152 1.68 -0.52 3.76
C ALA A 152 1.61 0.99 3.88
N PHE A 153 2.78 1.62 3.88
CA PHE A 153 2.91 3.05 4.02
C PHE A 153 3.18 3.63 2.64
N LEU A 154 2.23 4.40 2.13
CA LEU A 154 2.42 5.19 0.92
C LEU A 154 2.98 6.56 1.29
N VAL A 155 4.19 6.85 0.81
CA VAL A 155 4.90 8.11 1.04
C VAL A 155 4.93 8.89 -0.28
N THR A 156 4.30 10.07 -0.29
CA THR A 156 4.23 10.98 -1.45
C THR A 156 4.84 12.35 -1.17
N ALA A 157 5.34 12.58 0.04
CA ALA A 157 6.10 13.77 0.41
C ALA A 157 7.40 13.33 1.11
N SER A 158 8.48 14.08 0.90
CA SER A 158 9.76 13.80 1.53
C SER A 158 9.62 13.78 3.06
N SER A 159 10.11 12.72 3.68
CA SER A 159 9.95 12.48 5.12
C SER A 159 10.97 11.48 5.64
N THR A 160 10.91 11.22 6.94
CA THR A 160 11.56 10.06 7.55
C THR A 160 10.52 8.99 7.84
N PHE A 161 10.79 7.74 7.45
CA PHE A 161 10.02 6.58 7.86
C PHE A 161 10.61 6.01 9.15
N ALA A 162 9.82 6.00 10.22
CA ALA A 162 10.18 5.34 11.47
C ALA A 162 9.81 3.85 11.38
N CYS A 163 10.80 2.97 11.42
CA CYS A 163 10.57 1.54 11.32
C CYS A 163 9.84 1.02 12.56
N PRO A 164 8.67 0.37 12.43
CA PRO A 164 7.98 -0.20 13.57
C PRO A 164 8.85 -1.24 14.30
N ASN A 165 8.80 -1.23 15.63
CA ASN A 165 9.50 -2.23 16.42
C ASN A 165 9.02 -3.64 16.06
N GLY A 166 9.95 -4.59 15.96
CA GLY A 166 9.65 -5.97 15.60
C GLY A 166 9.59 -6.28 14.11
N ALA A 167 9.70 -5.26 13.23
CA ALA A 167 9.91 -5.48 11.80
C ALA A 167 11.12 -6.39 11.57
N LYS A 168 11.02 -7.28 10.58
CA LYS A 168 12.02 -8.27 10.17
C LYS A 168 12.60 -7.95 8.80
N PHE A 169 11.80 -7.38 7.92
CA PHE A 169 12.27 -6.79 6.67
C PHE A 169 11.29 -5.73 6.15
N LEU A 170 11.82 -4.83 5.34
CA LEU A 170 11.04 -3.85 4.60
C LEU A 170 11.07 -4.23 3.13
N ARG A 171 9.91 -4.26 2.48
CA ARG A 171 9.82 -4.36 1.03
C ARG A 171 9.46 -2.99 0.47
N ILE A 172 10.30 -2.50 -0.44
CA ILE A 172 10.18 -1.16 -0.98
C ILE A 172 9.89 -1.22 -2.47
N THR A 173 8.85 -0.49 -2.88
CA THR A 173 8.53 -0.17 -4.27
C THR A 173 8.55 1.34 -4.43
N ALA A 174 9.29 1.87 -5.41
CA ALA A 174 9.48 3.31 -5.55
C ALA A 174 9.60 3.75 -7.02
N ALA A 175 9.28 5.02 -7.29
CA ALA A 175 9.49 5.66 -8.59
C ALA A 175 9.97 7.10 -8.42
N GLY A 176 10.79 7.58 -9.37
CA GLY A 176 11.17 9.00 -9.48
C GLY A 176 10.02 9.87 -9.96
N GLY A 177 10.24 11.18 -10.09
CA GLY A 177 9.29 12.09 -10.72
C GLY A 177 9.31 11.98 -12.24
N GLY A 178 8.15 12.01 -12.90
CA GLY A 178 8.06 11.99 -14.35
C GLY A 178 8.44 13.34 -14.97
N GLY A 179 8.87 13.36 -16.24
CA GLY A 179 9.17 14.61 -16.95
C GLY A 179 7.90 15.36 -17.38
N GLY A 180 7.96 16.69 -17.44
CA GLY A 180 6.86 17.51 -17.98
C GLY A 180 6.79 17.43 -19.51
N GLY A 181 5.60 17.53 -20.09
CA GLY A 181 5.43 17.62 -21.55
C GLY A 181 5.90 18.98 -22.09
N GLY A 182 6.30 19.04 -23.36
CA GLY A 182 6.68 20.28 -24.04
C GLY A 182 5.45 21.11 -24.48
N GLY A 183 5.64 22.42 -24.59
CA GLY A 183 4.64 23.32 -25.16
C GLY A 183 4.52 23.17 -26.68
N GLY A 184 3.30 23.37 -27.19
CA GLY A 184 3.02 23.40 -28.62
C GLY A 184 3.27 24.78 -29.24
N TYR A 185 3.47 24.80 -30.56
CA TYR A 185 3.66 26.00 -31.37
C TYR A 185 2.51 26.18 -32.36
N SER A 186 1.99 27.40 -32.44
CA SER A 186 1.03 27.81 -33.47
C SER A 186 1.46 29.16 -34.04
N ALA A 187 1.77 29.19 -35.33
CA ALA A 187 1.89 30.43 -36.08
C ALA A 187 0.50 31.03 -36.39
N ALA A 188 0.49 32.26 -36.90
CA ALA A 188 -0.73 32.94 -37.33
C ALA A 188 -1.47 32.15 -38.44
N ALA A 189 -2.82 32.22 -38.40
CA ALA A 189 -3.86 31.62 -39.25
C ALA A 189 -3.50 30.32 -40.03
N ASP A 190 -2.59 30.40 -40.99
CA ASP A 190 -2.36 29.36 -42.00
C ASP A 190 -0.91 28.85 -42.09
N ALA A 191 -0.02 29.36 -41.23
CA ALA A 191 1.36 28.90 -41.16
C ALA A 191 1.49 27.72 -40.18
N THR A 192 2.44 26.84 -40.47
CA THR A 192 2.59 25.51 -39.89
C THR A 192 2.49 25.46 -38.36
N LYS A 193 1.94 24.35 -37.86
CA LYS A 193 1.66 24.14 -36.44
C LYS A 193 2.37 22.85 -36.03
N TYR A 194 2.90 22.83 -34.81
CA TYR A 194 3.66 21.69 -34.28
C TYR A 194 3.25 21.38 -32.83
N GLY A 195 3.07 20.10 -32.54
CA GLY A 195 2.79 19.62 -31.17
C GLY A 195 4.04 19.58 -30.30
N GLY A 196 3.89 19.84 -29.01
CA GLY A 196 4.96 19.57 -28.04
C GLY A 196 5.16 18.07 -27.82
N GLY A 197 6.37 17.66 -27.45
CA GLY A 197 6.66 16.27 -27.13
C GLY A 197 6.15 15.87 -25.74
N GLY A 198 5.83 14.60 -25.53
CA GLY A 198 5.47 14.08 -24.21
C GLY A 198 6.71 13.93 -23.32
N GLY A 199 6.53 14.10 -22.01
CA GLY A 199 7.58 13.83 -21.02
C GLY A 199 7.85 12.33 -20.86
N GLY A 200 9.07 11.97 -20.49
CA GLY A 200 9.43 10.58 -20.18
C GLY A 200 8.96 10.14 -18.79
N GLY A 201 8.65 8.85 -18.65
CA GLY A 201 8.41 8.23 -17.35
C GLY A 201 9.69 8.07 -16.54
N ALA A 202 9.57 8.11 -15.21
CA ALA A 202 10.69 7.92 -14.29
C ALA A 202 11.18 6.47 -14.24
N GLY A 203 12.42 6.29 -13.81
CA GLY A 203 12.94 5.00 -13.36
C GLY A 203 12.25 4.53 -12.08
N SER A 204 12.30 3.23 -11.81
CA SER A 204 11.53 2.60 -10.74
C SER A 204 12.26 1.41 -10.10
N VAL A 205 11.90 1.08 -8.87
CA VAL A 205 12.25 -0.19 -8.21
C VAL A 205 10.97 -0.90 -7.87
N ILE A 206 10.77 -2.11 -8.38
CA ILE A 206 9.47 -2.81 -8.26
C ILE A 206 9.37 -3.64 -6.97
N SER A 207 10.47 -4.07 -6.37
CA SER A 207 10.48 -4.68 -5.04
C SER A 207 11.92 -4.94 -4.58
N ARG A 208 12.39 -4.25 -3.54
CA ARG A 208 13.68 -4.54 -2.91
C ARG A 208 13.52 -4.71 -1.41
N MET A 209 14.22 -5.71 -0.87
CA MET A 209 14.16 -6.09 0.54
C MET A 209 15.28 -5.39 1.31
N PHE A 210 14.95 -4.82 2.46
CA PHE A 210 15.88 -4.13 3.35
C PHE A 210 15.82 -4.70 4.76
N THR A 211 16.96 -4.64 5.44
CA THR A 211 17.00 -4.79 6.89
C THR A 211 16.14 -3.68 7.51
N PRO A 212 15.32 -3.98 8.54
CA PRO A 212 14.51 -3.00 9.24
C PRO A 212 15.35 -1.87 9.82
N GLU A 213 15.13 -0.65 9.33
CA GLU A 213 15.78 0.56 9.82
C GLU A 213 14.94 1.81 9.50
N ASN A 214 15.25 2.93 10.16
CA ASN A 214 14.66 4.21 9.80
C ASN A 214 15.19 4.66 8.44
N LEU A 215 14.30 5.13 7.57
CA LEU A 215 14.66 5.53 6.22
C LEU A 215 14.48 7.04 6.06
N ALA A 216 15.48 7.71 5.48
CA ALA A 216 15.32 9.05 4.95
C ALA A 216 14.82 8.96 3.51
N ILE A 217 13.67 9.59 3.22
CA ILE A 217 12.99 9.50 1.93
C ILE A 217 12.91 10.89 1.31
N VAL A 218 13.44 11.05 0.10
CA VAL A 218 13.25 12.23 -0.72
C VAL A 218 12.40 11.83 -1.91
N ILE A 219 11.24 12.47 -2.05
CA ILE A 219 10.37 12.26 -3.20
C ILE A 219 10.79 13.21 -4.32
N GLY A 220 11.08 12.64 -5.49
CA GLY A 220 11.38 13.42 -6.69
C GLY A 220 10.13 14.13 -7.20
N ALA A 221 10.15 15.46 -7.30
CA ALA A 221 9.05 16.23 -7.86
C ALA A 221 8.85 15.91 -9.36
N GLY A 222 7.62 15.99 -9.84
CA GLY A 222 7.31 15.93 -11.26
C GLY A 222 7.87 17.15 -12.00
N GLY A 223 8.24 16.95 -13.26
CA GLY A 223 8.69 18.04 -14.11
C GLY A 223 7.55 18.99 -14.48
N ALA A 224 7.81 20.28 -14.51
CA ALA A 224 6.86 21.28 -14.97
C ALA A 224 6.61 21.15 -16.48
N GLY A 225 5.34 21.29 -16.89
CA GLY A 225 4.97 21.37 -18.29
C GLY A 225 5.53 22.62 -18.96
N GLY A 226 5.92 22.48 -20.23
CA GLY A 226 6.43 23.58 -21.03
C GLY A 226 5.36 24.63 -21.31
N ALA A 227 5.69 25.90 -21.10
CA ALA A 227 4.81 27.02 -21.44
C ALA A 227 4.57 27.13 -22.95
N ASN A 228 3.43 27.69 -23.32
CA ASN A 228 3.10 27.98 -24.72
C ASN A 228 3.96 29.13 -25.26
N ALA A 229 4.18 29.13 -26.58
CA ALA A 229 4.61 30.34 -27.28
C ALA A 229 3.56 31.45 -27.09
N SER A 230 3.99 32.68 -26.77
CA SER A 230 3.12 33.86 -26.73
C SER A 230 2.58 34.17 -28.13
N ALA A 231 1.34 34.67 -28.22
CA ALA A 231 0.47 34.78 -29.41
C ALA A 231 1.01 35.48 -30.67
N ALA A 232 2.23 36.01 -30.67
CA ALA A 232 2.81 36.75 -31.78
C ALA A 232 4.13 36.11 -32.24
N ALA A 233 4.02 35.07 -33.07
CA ALA A 233 4.91 34.58 -34.13
C ALA A 233 6.47 34.57 -34.00
N THR A 234 7.10 35.03 -32.92
CA THR A 234 8.57 35.12 -32.81
C THR A 234 9.18 34.29 -31.69
N ASN A 235 8.38 33.79 -30.76
CA ASN A 235 8.89 33.06 -29.60
C ASN A 235 8.58 31.57 -29.73
N ASP A 236 9.60 30.73 -29.64
CA ASP A 236 9.45 29.28 -29.51
C ASP A 236 8.64 28.94 -28.24
N ALA A 237 8.00 27.77 -28.21
CA ALA A 237 7.42 27.25 -26.97
C ALA A 237 8.52 26.94 -25.94
N VAL A 238 8.16 26.57 -24.72
CA VAL A 238 9.14 26.13 -23.71
C VAL A 238 9.12 24.61 -23.62
N ALA A 239 10.29 24.00 -23.44
CA ALA A 239 10.38 22.56 -23.21
C ALA A 239 9.87 22.24 -21.80
N GLY A 240 9.34 21.03 -21.59
CA GLY A 240 9.05 20.58 -20.24
C GLY A 240 10.35 20.41 -19.44
N SER A 241 10.28 20.54 -18.12
CA SER A 241 11.44 20.24 -17.26
C SER A 241 11.54 18.73 -16.99
N ALA A 242 12.74 18.27 -16.66
CA ALA A 242 12.92 16.92 -16.13
C ALA A 242 12.24 16.79 -14.75
N GLY A 243 11.87 15.56 -14.39
CA GLY A 243 11.45 15.20 -13.04
C GLY A 243 12.64 15.00 -12.10
N GLY A 244 12.39 15.12 -10.80
CA GLY A 244 13.36 14.88 -9.74
C GLY A 244 13.58 13.39 -9.46
N THR A 245 14.74 13.07 -8.90
CA THR A 245 15.08 11.72 -8.44
C THR A 245 14.44 11.44 -7.09
N THR A 246 13.78 10.28 -6.94
CA THR A 246 13.36 9.76 -5.64
C THR A 246 14.50 8.97 -5.02
N THR A 247 14.90 9.30 -3.80
CA THR A 247 15.95 8.59 -3.06
C THR A 247 15.45 8.06 -1.73
N ILE A 248 15.97 6.89 -1.33
CA ILE A 248 15.68 6.26 -0.05
C ILE A 248 17.01 5.81 0.54
N THR A 249 17.36 6.36 1.69
CA THR A 249 18.65 6.10 2.35
C THR A 249 18.40 5.51 3.72
N GLY A 250 18.95 4.31 3.94
CA GLY A 250 19.09 3.71 5.26
C GLY A 250 20.44 4.08 5.88
N ALA A 251 20.47 4.30 7.20
CA ALA A 251 21.68 4.64 7.94
C ALA A 251 22.68 3.46 8.03
N TYR A 252 22.18 2.22 8.06
CA TYR A 252 22.97 1.01 8.31
C TYR A 252 23.27 0.22 7.03
N SER A 253 22.34 0.16 6.09
CA SER A 253 22.55 -0.60 4.84
C SER A 253 23.48 0.09 3.84
N GLY A 254 23.72 1.41 3.99
CA GLY A 254 24.48 2.24 3.05
C GLY A 254 23.93 2.24 1.61
N SER A 255 22.83 1.52 1.38
CA SER A 255 22.28 1.20 0.07
C SER A 255 21.16 2.18 -0.24
N ALA A 256 21.48 3.22 -1.03
CA ALA A 256 20.46 4.12 -1.53
C ALA A 256 19.66 3.46 -2.65
N ILE A 257 18.33 3.39 -2.53
CA ILE A 257 17.49 3.31 -3.73
C ILE A 257 17.53 4.68 -4.38
N SER A 258 17.83 4.72 -5.68
CA SER A 258 17.77 5.93 -6.49
C SER A 258 16.95 5.64 -7.74
N CYS A 259 15.79 6.27 -7.82
CA CYS A 259 14.88 6.19 -8.96
C CYS A 259 14.97 7.52 -9.72
N ALA A 260 15.74 7.52 -10.82
CA ALA A 260 15.97 8.73 -11.60
C ALA A 260 14.67 9.27 -12.20
N GLY A 261 14.51 10.59 -12.21
CA GLY A 261 13.38 11.24 -12.84
C GLY A 261 13.39 11.10 -14.37
N GLY A 262 12.21 11.24 -14.99
CA GLY A 262 12.07 11.26 -16.45
C GLY A 262 12.50 12.59 -17.06
N GLY A 263 12.98 12.55 -18.31
CA GLY A 263 13.34 13.76 -19.07
C GLY A 263 12.10 14.53 -19.54
N GLY A 264 12.22 15.86 -19.60
CA GLY A 264 11.17 16.72 -20.12
C GLY A 264 10.99 16.61 -21.63
N GLY A 265 9.76 16.77 -22.10
CA GLY A 265 9.42 16.77 -23.52
C GLY A 265 9.94 18.02 -24.24
N GLY A 266 10.45 17.84 -25.46
CA GLY A 266 10.93 18.92 -26.30
C GLY A 266 9.83 19.90 -26.68
N ARG A 267 10.21 21.17 -26.82
CA ARG A 267 9.34 22.23 -27.34
C ARG A 267 9.10 22.08 -28.84
N ALA A 268 7.92 22.50 -29.29
CA ALA A 268 7.72 22.83 -30.68
C ALA A 268 8.41 24.17 -31.02
N VAL A 269 9.02 24.27 -32.21
CA VAL A 269 9.73 25.49 -32.66
C VAL A 269 9.17 26.01 -33.98
N SER A 270 9.52 27.25 -34.33
CA SER A 270 9.03 27.93 -35.53
C SER A 270 9.58 27.37 -36.86
N THR A 271 10.71 26.65 -36.82
CA THR A 271 11.20 25.82 -37.93
C THR A 271 10.56 24.43 -37.89
N PRO A 272 10.44 23.68 -39.01
CA PRO A 272 9.61 22.48 -39.09
C PRO A 272 10.01 21.29 -38.21
N ALA A 273 9.80 21.39 -36.90
CA ALA A 273 10.16 20.37 -35.93
C ALA A 273 9.10 20.27 -34.83
N ASN A 274 8.50 19.07 -34.75
CA ASN A 274 7.71 18.68 -33.60
C ASN A 274 8.59 18.59 -32.36
N GLY A 275 7.98 18.78 -31.19
CA GLY A 275 8.68 18.59 -29.93
C GLY A 275 9.18 17.15 -29.78
N ALA A 276 10.48 16.99 -29.50
CA ALA A 276 11.10 15.70 -29.26
C ALA A 276 10.50 15.00 -28.02
N ALA A 277 10.53 13.67 -28.02
CA ALA A 277 10.17 12.89 -26.84
C ALA A 277 11.11 13.19 -25.65
N GLY A 278 10.56 13.27 -24.44
CA GLY A 278 11.36 13.26 -23.22
C GLY A 278 12.05 11.92 -23.02
N THR A 279 13.28 11.93 -22.51
CA THR A 279 14.04 10.69 -22.25
C THR A 279 13.46 9.88 -21.10
N ALA A 280 13.61 8.56 -21.16
CA ALA A 280 13.29 7.70 -20.02
C ALA A 280 14.18 8.02 -18.81
N GLY A 281 13.61 7.98 -17.60
CA GLY A 281 14.41 7.96 -16.38
C GLY A 281 15.30 6.72 -16.34
N ALA A 282 16.57 6.89 -16.00
CA ALA A 282 17.52 5.79 -15.93
C ALA A 282 17.07 4.72 -14.93
N ALA A 283 17.45 3.47 -15.19
CA ALA A 283 17.11 2.33 -14.35
C ALA A 283 17.55 2.50 -12.88
N GLY A 284 18.64 3.22 -12.63
CA GLY A 284 19.23 3.34 -11.29
C GLY A 284 19.43 1.95 -10.70
N THR A 285 18.79 1.68 -9.55
CA THR A 285 18.82 0.36 -8.89
C THR A 285 17.69 -0.60 -9.31
N GLY A 286 16.89 -0.27 -10.33
CA GLY A 286 15.73 -1.05 -10.76
C GLY A 286 15.51 -1.04 -12.27
N VAL A 287 14.32 -0.68 -12.73
CA VAL A 287 13.90 -0.70 -14.15
C VAL A 287 13.80 0.73 -14.66
N ALA A 288 14.33 0.98 -15.86
CA ALA A 288 14.23 2.29 -16.52
C ALA A 288 12.77 2.64 -16.82
N GLY A 289 12.48 3.93 -16.89
CA GLY A 289 11.20 4.42 -17.38
C GLY A 289 11.03 4.18 -18.88
N THR A 290 9.91 4.67 -19.42
CA THR A 290 9.71 4.72 -20.87
C THR A 290 9.98 6.15 -21.36
N ALA A 291 10.55 6.31 -22.56
CA ALA A 291 10.68 7.63 -23.18
C ALA A 291 9.29 8.16 -23.57
N GLY A 292 9.09 9.47 -23.61
CA GLY A 292 7.85 10.07 -24.11
C GLY A 292 7.60 9.76 -25.58
N VAL A 293 6.48 10.23 -26.12
CA VAL A 293 6.23 10.21 -27.56
C VAL A 293 6.51 11.60 -28.13
N ALA A 294 7.13 11.70 -29.31
CA ALA A 294 7.31 12.99 -29.98
C ALA A 294 5.94 13.58 -30.40
N GLY A 295 5.86 14.89 -30.54
CA GLY A 295 4.68 15.53 -31.13
C GLY A 295 4.49 15.10 -32.58
N THR A 296 3.26 15.18 -33.08
CA THR A 296 2.95 14.93 -34.50
C THR A 296 2.53 16.20 -35.21
N SER A 297 3.00 16.35 -36.44
CA SER A 297 2.56 17.37 -37.39
C SER A 297 1.65 16.69 -38.41
N ILE A 298 0.37 17.06 -38.43
CA ILE A 298 -0.57 16.60 -39.45
C ILE A 298 -0.96 17.83 -40.28
N SER A 299 -1.02 17.72 -41.60
CA SER A 299 -1.61 18.75 -42.45
C SER A 299 -3.07 18.92 -42.06
N GLY A 300 -3.38 19.97 -41.29
CA GLY A 300 -4.70 20.19 -40.70
C GLY A 300 -4.85 19.81 -39.22
N GLY A 301 -3.78 19.57 -38.44
CA GLY A 301 -3.88 19.42 -36.98
C GLY A 301 -2.59 18.94 -36.26
N ASN A 302 -2.49 19.19 -34.95
CA ASN A 302 -1.36 18.76 -34.12
C ASN A 302 -1.81 17.76 -33.04
N GLY A 303 -1.05 16.68 -32.87
CA GLY A 303 -1.15 15.82 -31.69
C GLY A 303 0.01 16.10 -30.72
N GLY A 304 -0.30 16.45 -29.48
CA GLY A 304 0.73 16.48 -28.44
C GLY A 304 1.23 15.06 -28.18
N GLY A 305 2.55 14.89 -27.96
CA GLY A 305 3.09 13.58 -27.62
C GLY A 305 2.50 13.06 -26.30
N THR A 306 2.13 11.79 -26.23
CA THR A 306 1.73 11.19 -24.95
C THR A 306 2.94 11.09 -24.03
N GLY A 307 2.78 11.51 -22.78
CA GLY A 307 3.70 11.11 -21.73
C GLY A 307 3.60 9.59 -21.56
N THR A 308 4.70 8.95 -21.20
CA THR A 308 4.71 7.49 -21.03
C THR A 308 4.70 7.08 -19.58
N SER A 309 4.28 5.85 -19.38
CA SER A 309 4.07 5.24 -18.08
C SER A 309 5.40 5.12 -17.33
N ALA A 310 5.36 5.40 -16.02
CA ALA A 310 6.24 4.67 -15.12
C ALA A 310 5.75 3.21 -15.10
N THR A 311 6.58 2.26 -14.67
CA THR A 311 6.19 0.83 -14.56
C THR A 311 4.90 0.57 -13.77
N LEU A 312 4.40 1.56 -13.02
CA LEU A 312 3.27 1.43 -12.08
C LEU A 312 2.13 2.44 -12.32
N SER A 313 2.18 3.28 -13.36
CA SER A 313 1.16 4.31 -13.59
C SER A 313 1.06 4.73 -15.06
N ALA A 314 -0.13 5.13 -15.51
CA ALA A 314 -0.32 5.63 -16.87
C ALA A 314 0.29 7.02 -17.06
N GLY A 315 0.90 7.26 -18.22
CA GLY A 315 1.36 8.58 -18.65
C GLY A 315 0.23 9.56 -18.96
N GLY A 316 0.56 10.85 -18.94
CA GLY A 316 -0.34 11.92 -19.34
C GLY A 316 -0.68 11.83 -20.82
N LYS A 317 -1.97 11.93 -21.15
CA LYS A 317 -2.41 11.99 -22.56
C LYS A 317 -1.97 13.31 -23.19
N GLY A 318 -1.43 13.24 -24.40
CA GLY A 318 -1.21 14.43 -25.22
C GLY A 318 -2.52 15.17 -25.48
N ALA A 319 -2.45 16.48 -25.66
CA ALA A 319 -3.62 17.27 -25.99
C ALA A 319 -4.24 16.79 -27.32
N ALA A 320 -5.52 16.40 -27.26
CA ALA A 320 -6.29 16.02 -28.43
C ALA A 320 -6.58 17.24 -29.30
N TRP A 321 -6.75 16.98 -30.59
CA TRP A 321 -7.07 17.99 -31.59
C TRP A 321 -8.29 18.84 -31.19
N ALA A 322 -8.11 20.15 -31.11
CA ALA A 322 -9.19 21.09 -30.82
C ALA A 322 -8.92 22.46 -31.45
N THR A 323 -10.02 23.15 -31.80
CA THR A 323 -10.02 24.51 -32.36
C THR A 323 -9.40 25.52 -31.38
N THR A 324 -9.64 25.32 -30.08
CA THR A 324 -9.02 26.07 -28.99
C THR A 324 -7.79 25.33 -28.47
N GLY A 325 -6.75 26.05 -28.05
CA GLY A 325 -5.58 25.42 -27.45
C GLY A 325 -5.91 24.57 -26.21
N ARG A 326 -5.25 23.42 -26.11
CA ARG A 326 -5.41 22.49 -24.99
C ARG A 326 -4.06 22.17 -24.36
N ILE A 327 -4.07 22.19 -23.03
CA ILE A 327 -2.93 21.76 -22.21
C ILE A 327 -2.88 20.24 -22.21
N GLY A 328 -1.69 19.66 -22.33
CA GLY A 328 -1.51 18.21 -22.16
C GLY A 328 -1.95 17.75 -20.76
N SER A 329 -2.46 16.52 -20.64
CA SER A 329 -2.86 16.01 -19.32
C SER A 329 -1.62 15.79 -18.43
N PRO A 330 -1.72 16.05 -17.12
CA PRO A 330 -0.63 15.74 -16.20
C PRO A 330 -0.40 14.23 -16.11
N GLY A 331 0.83 13.83 -15.82
CA GLY A 331 1.18 12.47 -15.44
C GLY A 331 0.73 12.15 -14.00
N SER A 332 0.81 10.87 -13.63
CA SER A 332 0.51 10.37 -12.30
C SER A 332 1.68 9.54 -11.76
N ARG A 333 2.08 9.77 -10.51
CA ARG A 333 3.02 8.92 -9.75
C ARG A 333 4.27 8.49 -10.54
N GLY A 334 5.07 9.45 -10.99
CA GLY A 334 6.31 9.23 -11.74
C GLY A 334 6.14 9.10 -13.25
N SER A 335 4.93 9.14 -13.79
CA SER A 335 4.72 9.12 -15.25
C SER A 335 4.87 10.51 -15.88
N GLY A 336 5.25 10.54 -17.16
CA GLY A 336 5.47 11.79 -17.89
C GLY A 336 4.17 12.52 -18.22
N GLY A 337 4.24 13.85 -18.33
CA GLY A 337 3.13 14.69 -18.78
C GLY A 337 2.93 14.67 -20.30
N GLY A 338 1.70 14.89 -20.77
CA GLY A 338 1.40 15.00 -22.20
C GLY A 338 1.87 16.32 -22.81
N GLY A 339 2.24 16.32 -24.09
CA GLY A 339 2.55 17.54 -24.84
C GLY A 339 1.30 18.37 -25.15
N GLY A 340 1.48 19.69 -25.28
CA GLY A 340 0.41 20.63 -25.66
C GLY A 340 0.14 20.66 -27.17
N SER A 341 -1.10 21.01 -27.56
CA SER A 341 -1.52 21.12 -28.97
C SER A 341 -2.72 22.06 -29.16
N GLY A 342 -2.91 22.57 -30.39
CA GLY A 342 -4.03 23.44 -30.74
C GLY A 342 -3.75 24.39 -31.91
N PHE A 343 -4.81 25.04 -32.40
CA PHE A 343 -4.79 25.86 -33.61
C PHE A 343 -4.76 27.38 -33.40
N GLN A 344 -5.28 27.82 -32.26
CA GLN A 344 -5.42 29.23 -31.93
C GLN A 344 -4.34 29.64 -30.93
N ALA A 345 -3.97 30.91 -30.98
CA ALA A 345 -3.01 31.48 -30.07
C ALA A 345 -3.55 31.43 -28.62
N GLY A 346 -2.90 30.63 -27.77
CA GLY A 346 -3.21 30.50 -26.34
C GLY A 346 -3.51 29.07 -25.89
N GLY A 347 -3.03 28.68 -24.71
CA GLY A 347 -3.41 27.42 -24.05
C GLY A 347 -2.67 26.14 -24.52
N LEU A 348 -1.54 26.27 -25.23
CA LEU A 348 -0.76 25.15 -25.78
C LEU A 348 0.28 24.56 -24.81
N GLY A 349 0.04 24.65 -23.50
CA GLY A 349 1.00 24.20 -22.49
C GLY A 349 1.17 22.68 -22.47
N GLY A 350 2.35 22.21 -22.10
CA GLY A 350 2.55 20.81 -21.72
C GLY A 350 1.89 20.50 -20.37
N GLY A 351 1.53 19.23 -20.14
CA GLY A 351 1.12 18.73 -18.83
C GLY A 351 2.33 18.51 -17.92
N ASN A 352 2.14 18.70 -16.62
CA ASN A 352 3.17 18.38 -15.63
C ASN A 352 3.42 16.86 -15.57
N GLY A 353 4.64 16.45 -15.24
CA GLY A 353 4.92 15.07 -14.83
C GLY A 353 4.33 14.77 -13.46
N GLY A 354 4.08 13.50 -13.17
CA GLY A 354 3.65 13.07 -11.84
C GLY A 354 4.84 13.01 -10.87
N ASP A 355 4.65 13.47 -9.63
CA ASP A 355 5.63 13.29 -8.55
C ASP A 355 5.96 11.81 -8.33
N GLY A 356 7.15 11.53 -7.81
CA GLY A 356 7.54 10.19 -7.39
C GLY A 356 6.74 9.69 -6.19
N PHE A 357 7.00 8.45 -5.80
CA PHE A 357 6.41 7.87 -4.58
C PHE A 357 7.28 6.75 -4.04
N VAL A 358 7.00 6.38 -2.79
CA VAL A 358 7.53 5.18 -2.15
C VAL A 358 6.40 4.44 -1.45
N LEU A 359 6.28 3.14 -1.71
CA LEU A 359 5.44 2.22 -0.97
C LEU A 359 6.36 1.31 -0.13
N ILE A 360 6.13 1.32 1.18
CA ILE A 360 6.88 0.52 2.15
C ILE A 360 5.93 -0.50 2.75
N GLU A 361 6.25 -1.78 2.59
CA GLU A 361 5.55 -2.87 3.27
C GLU A 361 6.45 -3.42 4.37
N VAL A 362 5.93 -3.43 5.60
CA VAL A 362 6.63 -3.95 6.77
C VAL A 362 6.19 -5.39 7.05
N PHE A 363 7.16 -6.26 7.30
CA PHE A 363 6.95 -7.68 7.61
C PHE A 363 7.66 -8.06 8.91
#